data_AF-A0A1H0TJT5-F1
#
_entry.id   AF-A0A1H0TJT5-F1
#
_cell.length_a   1.000
_cell.length_b   1.000
_cell.length_c   1.000
_cell.angle_alpha   90.00
_cell.angle_beta   90.00
_cell.angle_gamma   90.00
#
_symmetry.space_group_name_H-M   'P 1'
#
loop_
_entity.id
_entity.type
_entity.pdbx_description
1 polymer ?
#
loop_
_entity_poly.entity_id
_entity_poly.type
_entity_poly.pdbx_seq_one_letter_code
_entity_poly.pdbx_strand_id
1 'polypeptide(L)'
;MNALQKLYIASHPLRISRYGAHTSLSISERVEIIDALTQTLSTTLGMLAQLKRGQQKLQNVSFLPVQQLFRRLVRANADYAEFLAKGITDLGGYAETAALYSLNDTHDPQCFADCLSGICQGTRRLRAVDALLRDYCECAIANKDNASKRFFEECTRHNARFLSLIEANLADGQPW
;
A
#
# COMPACT_ATOMS: atom_id res chain seq x y z
N MET A 1 8.92 34.02 -9.05
CA MET A 1 8.83 32.55 -9.25
C MET A 1 10.22 32.00 -9.49
N ASN A 2 10.66 31.03 -8.68
CA ASN A 2 12.02 30.50 -8.71
C ASN A 2 12.16 29.33 -9.70
N ALA A 3 13.36 29.10 -10.25
CA ALA A 3 13.63 28.07 -11.27
C ALA A 3 13.27 26.64 -10.84
N LEU A 4 13.40 26.34 -9.54
CA LEU A 4 12.96 25.08 -8.93
C LEU A 4 11.45 24.85 -9.04
N GLN A 5 10.64 25.91 -8.92
CA GLN A 5 9.18 25.80 -9.08
C GLN A 5 8.80 25.47 -10.52
N LYS A 6 9.55 25.97 -11.51
CA LYS A 6 9.31 25.66 -12.93
C LYS A 6 9.64 24.21 -13.28
N LEU A 7 10.71 23.64 -12.73
CA LEU A 7 11.09 22.24 -12.93
C LEU A 7 10.07 21.27 -12.30
N TYR A 8 9.54 21.63 -11.14
CA TYR A 8 8.51 20.84 -10.45
C TYR A 8 7.19 20.80 -11.24
N ILE A 9 6.76 21.94 -11.80
CA ILE A 9 5.55 22.04 -12.63
C ILE A 9 5.70 21.30 -13.97
N ALA A 10 6.90 21.30 -14.55
CA ALA A 10 7.16 20.64 -15.84
C ALA A 10 7.20 19.11 -15.76
N SER A 11 7.50 18.55 -14.58
CA SER A 11 7.59 17.09 -14.37
C SER A 11 6.28 16.45 -13.89
N HIS A 12 5.34 17.26 -13.37
CA HIS A 12 4.10 16.76 -12.79
C HIS A 12 2.92 17.60 -13.31
N PRO A 13 2.12 17.09 -14.27
CA PRO A 13 0.96 17.82 -14.75
C PRO A 13 0.07 18.14 -13.55
N LEU A 14 -0.39 19.40 -13.47
CA LEU A 14 -1.32 19.89 -12.44
C LEU A 14 -2.65 19.15 -12.58
N ARG A 15 -2.71 17.92 -12.06
CA ARG A 15 -3.93 17.14 -11.97
C ARG A 15 -4.62 17.59 -10.68
N ILE A 16 -5.90 17.91 -10.77
CA ILE A 16 -6.70 18.19 -9.58
C ILE A 16 -6.82 16.87 -8.83
N SER A 17 -6.12 16.75 -7.69
CA SER A 17 -6.28 15.64 -6.75
C SER A 17 -7.77 15.43 -6.49
N ARG A 18 -8.23 14.18 -6.54
CA ARG A 18 -9.60 13.84 -6.11
C ARG A 18 -9.85 14.26 -4.66
N TYR A 19 -8.78 14.38 -3.88
CA TYR A 19 -8.79 14.76 -2.48
C TYR A 19 -8.29 16.17 -2.23
N GLY A 20 -8.12 17.04 -3.24
CA GLY A 20 -7.73 18.46 -3.04
C GLY A 20 -6.42 18.72 -2.29
N ALA A 21 -5.68 17.68 -1.90
CA ALA A 21 -4.58 17.74 -0.94
C ALA A 21 -3.36 18.52 -1.46
N HIS A 22 -3.28 18.77 -2.77
CA HIS A 22 -2.14 19.45 -3.35
C HIS A 22 -2.01 20.93 -2.99
N THR A 23 -3.05 21.56 -2.43
CA THR A 23 -3.01 23.00 -2.11
C THR A 23 -2.94 23.29 -0.61
N SER A 24 -3.26 22.31 0.22
CA SER A 24 -3.36 22.43 1.67
C SER A 24 -2.14 21.91 2.42
N LEU A 25 -1.39 20.97 1.84
CA LEU A 25 -0.13 20.46 2.40
C LEU A 25 1.07 21.29 1.94
N SER A 26 1.99 21.56 2.87
CA SER A 26 3.31 22.11 2.51
C SER A 26 4.08 21.14 1.60
N ILE A 27 5.15 21.64 0.98
CA ILE A 27 5.99 20.80 0.11
C ILE A 27 6.66 19.69 0.92
N SER A 28 7.18 19.99 2.11
CA SER A 28 7.84 19.01 2.97
C SER A 28 6.89 17.92 3.44
N GLU A 29 5.72 18.28 3.97
CA GLU A 29 4.72 17.29 4.44
C GLU A 29 4.30 16.36 3.31
N ARG A 30 4.08 16.91 2.12
CA ARG A 30 3.68 16.13 0.95
C ARG A 30 4.76 15.13 0.52
N VAL A 31 6.04 15.53 0.55
CA VAL A 31 7.16 14.63 0.24
C VAL A 31 7.19 13.48 1.25
N GLU A 32 7.09 13.79 2.55
CA GLU A 32 7.06 12.77 3.61
C GLU A 32 5.86 11.80 3.46
N ILE A 33 4.68 12.31 3.12
CA ILE A 33 3.49 11.49 2.86
C ILE A 33 3.70 10.62 1.62
N ILE A 34 4.21 11.18 0.52
CA ILE A 34 4.49 10.42 -0.71
C ILE A 34 5.48 9.30 -0.43
N ASP A 35 6.54 9.56 0.33
CA ASP A 35 7.55 8.56 0.69
C ASP A 35 6.93 7.44 1.54
N ALA A 36 6.13 7.80 2.54
CA ALA A 36 5.40 6.84 3.38
C ALA A 36 4.45 5.96 2.56
N LEU A 37 3.67 6.56 1.66
CA LEU A 37 2.75 5.82 0.79
C LEU A 37 3.50 4.94 -0.21
N THR A 38 4.65 5.38 -0.71
CA THR A 38 5.50 4.62 -1.65
C THR A 38 6.12 3.40 -0.95
N GLN A 39 6.56 3.54 0.29
CA GLN A 39 7.02 2.41 1.12
C GLN A 39 5.88 1.43 1.42
N THR A 40 4.69 1.96 1.71
CA THR A 40 3.48 1.16 1.91
C THR A 40 3.12 0.40 0.63
N LEU A 41 3.08 1.07 -0.53
CA LEU A 41 2.84 0.47 -1.83
C LEU A 41 3.85 -0.64 -2.14
N SER A 42 5.13 -0.39 -1.88
CA SER A 42 6.19 -1.40 -2.06
C SER A 42 5.95 -2.63 -1.18
N THR A 43 5.53 -2.44 0.07
CA THR A 43 5.15 -3.55 0.97
C THR A 43 3.95 -4.31 0.43
N THR A 44 2.90 -3.61 0.00
CA THR A 44 1.69 -4.19 -0.60
C THR A 44 2.01 -4.99 -1.86
N LEU A 45 2.89 -4.49 -2.73
CA LEU A 45 3.33 -5.20 -3.94
C LEU A 45 4.20 -6.43 -3.62
N GLY A 46 5.08 -6.35 -2.62
CA GLY A 46 5.80 -7.50 -2.11
C GLY A 46 4.88 -8.61 -1.59
N MET A 47 3.87 -8.23 -0.80
CA MET A 47 2.84 -9.17 -0.38
C MET A 47 2.06 -9.76 -1.56
N LEU A 48 1.80 -8.97 -2.61
CA LEU A 48 1.08 -9.44 -3.79
C LEU A 48 1.86 -10.52 -4.53
N ALA A 49 3.18 -10.34 -4.66
CA ALA A 49 4.07 -11.33 -5.25
C ALA A 49 4.04 -12.64 -4.42
N GLN A 50 4.16 -12.55 -3.09
CA GLN A 50 4.12 -13.72 -2.21
C GLN A 50 2.77 -14.45 -2.25
N LEU A 51 1.66 -13.72 -2.27
CA LEU A 51 0.31 -14.28 -2.40
C LEU A 51 0.12 -15.00 -3.75
N LYS A 52 0.58 -14.40 -4.85
CA LYS A 52 0.50 -15.03 -6.19
C LYS A 52 1.35 -16.30 -6.27
N ARG A 53 2.56 -16.30 -5.69
CA ARG A 53 3.41 -17.50 -5.61
C ARG A 53 2.77 -18.59 -4.77
N GLY A 54 2.23 -18.24 -3.60
CA GLY A 54 1.47 -19.17 -2.77
C GLY A 54 0.29 -19.77 -3.54
N GLN A 55 -0.46 -18.95 -4.27
CA GLN A 55 -1.54 -19.41 -5.12
C GLN A 55 -1.07 -20.39 -6.20
N GLN A 56 0.05 -20.13 -6.88
CA GLN A 56 0.62 -21.05 -7.88
C GLN A 56 0.99 -22.40 -7.26
N LYS A 57 1.61 -22.41 -6.08
CA LYS A 57 1.96 -23.65 -5.36
C LYS A 57 0.75 -24.47 -4.94
N LEU A 58 -0.37 -23.80 -4.67
CA LEU A 58 -1.63 -24.45 -4.30
C LEU A 58 -2.41 -25.00 -5.50
N GLN A 59 -2.05 -24.67 -6.75
CA GLN A 59 -2.83 -25.08 -7.94
C GLN A 59 -2.94 -26.60 -8.09
N ASN A 60 -1.93 -27.34 -7.65
CA ASN A 60 -1.90 -28.81 -7.76
C ASN A 60 -2.46 -29.51 -6.50
N VAL A 61 -2.96 -28.75 -5.53
CA VAL A 61 -3.45 -29.27 -4.25
C VAL A 61 -4.98 -29.16 -4.22
N SER A 62 -5.67 -30.23 -3.83
CA SER A 62 -7.15 -30.33 -3.79
C SER A 62 -7.81 -29.54 -2.65
N PHE A 63 -7.08 -28.67 -1.94
CA PHE A 63 -7.59 -27.84 -0.86
C PHE A 63 -8.26 -26.55 -1.39
N LEU A 64 -9.46 -26.72 -1.94
CA LEU A 64 -10.29 -25.63 -2.48
C LEU A 64 -10.47 -24.42 -1.55
N PRO A 65 -10.74 -24.57 -0.23
CA PRO A 65 -10.89 -23.42 0.66
C PRO A 65 -9.65 -22.53 0.72
N VAL A 66 -8.46 -23.14 0.76
CA VAL A 66 -7.18 -22.41 0.81
C VAL A 66 -6.92 -21.69 -0.51
N GLN A 67 -7.21 -22.33 -1.65
CA GLN A 67 -7.12 -21.67 -2.95
C GLN A 67 -8.05 -20.45 -3.04
N GLN A 68 -9.29 -20.56 -2.56
CA GLN A 68 -10.25 -19.45 -2.55
C GLN A 68 -9.79 -18.31 -1.64
N LEU A 69 -9.24 -18.63 -0.47
CA LEU A 69 -8.65 -17.65 0.43
C LEU A 69 -7.52 -16.87 -0.26
N PHE A 70 -6.56 -17.55 -0.88
CA PHE A 70 -5.46 -16.90 -1.59
C PHE A 70 -5.96 -16.02 -2.74
N ARG A 71 -6.96 -16.47 -3.51
CA ARG A 71 -7.59 -15.62 -4.55
C ARG A 71 -8.22 -14.35 -3.95
N ARG A 72 -8.91 -14.46 -2.81
CA ARG A 72 -9.51 -13.29 -2.12
C ARG A 72 -8.44 -12.34 -1.62
N LEU A 73 -7.36 -12.85 -1.03
CA LEU A 73 -6.23 -12.06 -0.55
C LEU A 73 -5.50 -11.35 -1.69
N VAL A 74 -5.21 -12.05 -2.79
CA VAL A 74 -4.61 -11.46 -4.00
C VAL A 74 -5.44 -10.28 -4.51
N ARG A 75 -6.76 -10.47 -4.61
CA ARG A 75 -7.67 -9.41 -5.07
C ARG A 75 -7.68 -8.21 -4.12
N ALA A 76 -7.89 -8.44 -2.82
CA ALA A 76 -7.93 -7.36 -1.84
C ALA A 76 -6.62 -6.57 -1.79
N ASN A 77 -5.48 -7.26 -1.92
CA ASN A 77 -4.18 -6.63 -1.92
C ASN A 77 -3.91 -5.83 -3.21
N ALA A 78 -4.35 -6.34 -4.36
CA ALA A 78 -4.25 -5.62 -5.63
C ALA A 78 -5.11 -4.35 -5.63
N ASP A 79 -6.35 -4.44 -5.13
CA ASP A 79 -7.25 -3.28 -4.98
C ASP A 79 -6.62 -2.21 -4.07
N TYR A 80 -5.92 -2.63 -3.00
CA TYR A 80 -5.22 -1.70 -2.12
C TYR A 80 -3.98 -1.07 -2.78
N ALA A 81 -3.19 -1.86 -3.51
CA ALA A 81 -2.03 -1.35 -4.25
C ALA A 81 -2.44 -0.29 -5.29
N GLU A 82 -3.53 -0.53 -6.01
CA GLU A 82 -4.08 0.43 -6.97
C GLU A 82 -4.54 1.72 -6.28
N PHE A 83 -5.25 1.61 -5.16
CA PHE A 83 -5.65 2.76 -4.35
C PHE A 83 -4.44 3.60 -3.90
N LEU A 84 -3.37 2.96 -3.41
CA LEU A 84 -2.15 3.64 -2.99
C LEU A 84 -1.44 4.33 -4.16
N ALA A 85 -1.27 3.64 -5.30
CA ALA A 85 -0.63 4.21 -6.48
C ALA A 85 -1.39 5.44 -7.00
N LYS A 86 -2.72 5.38 -6.99
CA LYS A 86 -3.57 6.52 -7.31
C LYS A 86 -3.39 7.65 -6.30
N GLY A 87 -3.38 7.35 -5.00
CA GLY A 87 -3.14 8.33 -3.94
C GLY A 87 -1.80 9.07 -4.08
N ILE A 88 -0.72 8.34 -4.37
CA ILE A 88 0.60 8.92 -4.63
C ILE A 88 0.55 9.88 -5.83
N THR A 89 -0.08 9.43 -6.93
CA THR A 89 -0.24 10.26 -8.14
C THR A 89 -1.09 11.50 -7.87
N ASP A 90 -2.18 11.34 -7.11
CA ASP A 90 -3.08 12.40 -6.65
C ASP A 90 -2.45 13.29 -5.57
N LEU A 91 -1.22 13.02 -5.11
CA LEU A 91 -0.40 13.92 -4.29
C LEU A 91 0.73 14.57 -5.09
N GLY A 92 0.96 14.10 -6.31
CA GLY A 92 1.93 14.65 -7.25
C GLY A 92 3.23 13.85 -7.24
N GLY A 93 3.22 12.66 -6.63
CA GLY A 93 4.30 11.70 -6.74
C GLY A 93 4.16 10.82 -7.98
N TYR A 94 5.17 10.00 -8.22
CA TYR A 94 5.19 9.02 -9.30
C TYR A 94 5.13 7.61 -8.72
N ALA A 95 4.14 6.82 -9.16
CA ALA A 95 3.96 5.44 -8.72
C ALA A 95 3.97 4.49 -9.92
N GLU A 96 5.14 3.96 -10.27
CA GLU A 96 5.27 2.93 -11.29
C GLU A 96 5.11 1.54 -10.68
N THR A 97 3.86 1.07 -10.62
CA THR A 97 3.52 -0.21 -9.98
C THR A 97 4.20 -1.40 -10.64
N ALA A 98 4.46 -1.37 -11.95
CA ALA A 98 5.15 -2.44 -12.67
C ALA A 98 6.63 -2.57 -12.26
N ALA A 99 7.36 -1.45 -12.18
CA ALA A 99 8.75 -1.41 -11.74
C ALA A 99 8.88 -1.78 -10.26
N LEU A 100 7.98 -1.26 -9.40
CA LEU A 100 7.97 -1.64 -7.98
C LEU A 100 7.61 -3.11 -7.79
N TYR A 101 6.69 -3.65 -8.60
CA TYR A 101 6.34 -5.06 -8.53
C TYR A 101 7.51 -5.95 -8.97
N SER A 102 8.19 -5.63 -10.06
CA SER A 102 9.34 -6.43 -10.54
C SER A 102 10.49 -6.44 -9.55
N LEU A 103 10.75 -5.33 -8.85
CA LEU A 103 11.73 -5.26 -7.76
C LEU A 103 11.39 -6.21 -6.60
N ASN A 104 10.10 -6.43 -6.35
CA ASN A 104 9.62 -7.30 -5.29
C ASN A 104 9.44 -8.76 -5.74
N ASP A 105 9.42 -9.02 -7.05
CA ASP A 105 9.27 -10.34 -7.63
C ASP A 105 10.65 -11.02 -7.80
N THR A 106 11.29 -11.40 -6.69
CA THR A 106 12.56 -12.16 -6.70
C THR A 106 12.40 -13.55 -7.32
N HIS A 107 13.08 -13.86 -8.43
CA HIS A 107 12.94 -15.14 -9.14
C HIS A 107 13.51 -16.38 -8.42
N ASP A 108 13.90 -16.26 -7.15
CA ASP A 108 14.45 -17.38 -6.40
C ASP A 108 13.38 -18.43 -6.09
N PRO A 109 13.74 -19.73 -6.18
CA PRO A 109 12.82 -20.82 -5.84
C PRO A 109 12.53 -20.81 -4.34
N GLN A 110 11.38 -20.24 -3.97
CA GLN A 110 10.85 -20.22 -2.60
C GLN A 110 9.92 -21.40 -2.37
N CYS A 111 9.80 -21.92 -1.14
CA CYS A 111 8.77 -22.89 -0.75
C CYS A 111 7.46 -22.19 -0.31
N PHE A 112 6.40 -22.94 0.01
CA PHE A 112 5.13 -22.33 0.44
C PHE A 112 5.26 -21.63 1.81
N ALA A 113 6.09 -22.16 2.73
CA ALA A 113 6.33 -21.57 4.03
C ALA A 113 7.06 -20.22 3.94
N ASP A 114 7.95 -20.06 2.94
CA ASP A 114 8.61 -18.78 2.67
C ASP A 114 7.58 -17.72 2.24
N CYS A 115 6.60 -18.11 1.42
CA CYS A 115 5.50 -17.22 1.03
C CYS A 115 4.70 -16.75 2.24
N LEU A 116 4.35 -17.66 3.16
CA LEU A 116 3.66 -17.31 4.40
C LEU A 116 4.50 -16.37 5.28
N SER A 117 5.81 -16.62 5.39
CA SER A 117 6.74 -15.78 6.15
C SER A 117 6.81 -14.36 5.58
N GLY A 118 6.89 -14.24 4.25
CA GLY A 118 6.86 -12.95 3.55
C GLY A 118 5.54 -12.19 3.75
N ILE A 119 4.40 -12.90 3.73
CA ILE A 119 3.09 -12.31 4.05
C ILE A 119 3.08 -11.81 5.50
N CYS A 120 3.53 -12.62 6.47
CA CYS A 120 3.61 -12.22 7.88
C CYS A 120 4.51 -11.00 8.11
N GLN A 121 5.66 -10.93 7.44
CA GLN A 121 6.55 -9.77 7.52
C GLN A 121 5.86 -8.52 6.95
N GLY A 122 5.19 -8.64 5.80
CA GLY A 122 4.40 -7.58 5.20
C GLY A 122 3.28 -7.09 6.11
N THR A 123 2.54 -8.01 6.75
CA THR A 123 1.50 -7.70 7.74
C THR A 123 2.05 -6.87 8.90
N ARG A 124 3.23 -7.22 9.45
CA ARG A 124 3.87 -6.45 10.52
C ARG A 124 4.20 -5.02 10.08
N ARG A 125 4.70 -4.86 8.84
CA ARG A 125 4.99 -3.53 8.26
C ARG A 125 3.70 -2.72 8.05
N LEU A 126 2.64 -3.33 7.53
CA LEU A 126 1.35 -2.66 7.35
C LEU A 126 0.71 -2.23 8.68
N ARG A 127 0.87 -3.00 9.76
CA ARG A 127 0.45 -2.56 11.11
C ARG A 127 1.22 -1.34 11.59
N ALA A 128 2.51 -1.24 11.29
CA ALA A 128 3.31 -0.07 11.67
C ALA A 128 2.86 1.20 10.93
N VAL A 129 2.34 1.04 9.70
CA VAL A 129 1.79 2.15 8.90
C VAL A 129 0.52 2.75 9.50
N ASP A 130 -0.27 2.00 10.28
CA ASP A 130 -1.51 2.52 10.89
C ASP A 130 -1.25 3.70 11.84
N ALA A 131 -0.15 3.66 12.60
CA ALA A 131 0.23 4.77 13.47
C ALA A 131 0.55 6.02 12.64
N LEU A 132 1.34 5.86 11.59
CA LEU A 132 1.74 6.95 10.69
C LEU A 132 0.54 7.58 9.97
N LEU A 133 -0.41 6.78 9.48
CA LEU A 133 -1.63 7.29 8.85
C LEU A 133 -2.53 8.05 9.84
N ARG A 134 -2.54 7.63 11.11
CA ARG A 134 -3.27 8.33 12.17
C ARG A 134 -2.65 9.68 12.46
N ASP A 135 -1.33 9.76 12.59
CA ASP A 135 -0.61 11.01 12.82
C ASP A 135 -0.90 12.01 11.69
N TYR A 136 -0.84 11.58 10.42
CA TYR A 136 -1.19 12.43 9.29
C TYR A 136 -2.66 12.86 9.29
N CYS A 137 -3.59 12.00 9.72
CA CYS A 137 -5.00 12.35 9.88
C CYS A 137 -5.20 13.43 10.96
N GLU A 138 -4.51 13.30 12.10
CA GLU A 138 -4.53 14.28 13.18
C GLU A 138 -3.97 15.63 12.74
N CYS A 139 -2.84 15.63 12.00
CA CYS A 139 -2.29 16.84 11.38
C CYS A 139 -3.29 17.48 10.40
N ALA A 140 -3.99 16.70 9.58
CA ALA A 140 -5.00 17.23 8.66
C ALA A 140 -6.18 17.86 9.41
N ILE A 141 -6.61 17.26 10.54
CA ILE A 141 -7.66 17.82 11.41
C ILE A 141 -7.20 19.14 12.01
N ALA A 142 -5.98 19.21 12.55
CA ALA A 142 -5.43 20.43 13.16
C ALA A 142 -5.36 21.59 12.15
N ASN A 143 -5.05 21.28 10.89
CA ASN A 143 -4.97 22.25 9.79
C ASN A 143 -6.31 22.53 9.07
N LYS A 144 -7.43 21.94 9.54
CA LYS A 144 -8.75 22.02 8.90
C LYS A 144 -8.75 21.57 7.43
N ASP A 145 -7.84 20.68 7.08
CA ASP A 145 -7.74 20.07 5.76
C ASP A 145 -8.64 18.83 5.69
N ASN A 146 -9.92 19.08 5.43
CA ASN A 146 -10.92 18.01 5.30
C ASN A 146 -10.61 17.02 4.17
N ALA A 147 -9.85 17.48 3.18
CA ALA A 147 -9.63 16.75 1.95
C ALA A 147 -8.51 15.72 2.16
N SER A 148 -7.40 16.11 2.78
CA SER A 148 -6.35 15.19 3.26
C SER A 148 -6.85 14.29 4.39
N LYS A 149 -7.66 14.82 5.34
CA LYS A 149 -8.30 14.00 6.38
C LYS A 149 -9.03 12.81 5.76
N ARG A 150 -9.91 13.08 4.80
CA ARG A 150 -10.68 12.03 4.11
C ARG A 150 -9.74 11.03 3.43
N PHE A 151 -8.68 11.50 2.78
CA PHE A 151 -7.71 10.63 2.15
C PHE A 151 -7.04 9.67 3.17
N PHE A 152 -6.58 10.16 4.31
CA PHE A 152 -5.95 9.31 5.34
C PHE A 152 -6.94 8.35 6.02
N GLU A 153 -8.21 8.76 6.19
CA GLU A 153 -9.28 7.87 6.64
C GLU A 153 -9.51 6.73 5.64
N GLU A 154 -9.51 7.01 4.34
CA GLU A 154 -9.59 5.98 3.30
C GLU A 154 -8.37 5.04 3.33
N CYS A 155 -7.14 5.58 3.44
CA CYS A 155 -5.92 4.78 3.59
C CYS A 155 -6.02 3.83 4.78
N THR A 156 -6.41 4.34 5.94
CA THR A 156 -6.55 3.57 7.19
C THR A 156 -7.59 2.46 7.02
N ARG A 157 -8.73 2.77 6.39
CA ARG A 157 -9.80 1.78 6.19
C ARG A 157 -9.39 0.67 5.23
N HIS A 158 -8.71 1.01 4.14
CA HIS A 158 -8.19 0.02 3.19
C HIS A 158 -7.15 -0.88 3.86
N ASN A 159 -6.22 -0.29 4.63
CA ASN A 159 -5.20 -1.05 5.37
C ASN A 159 -5.85 -2.00 6.38
N ALA A 160 -6.74 -1.48 7.24
CA ALA A 160 -7.44 -2.27 8.25
C ALA A 160 -8.29 -3.40 7.64
N ARG A 161 -8.97 -3.15 6.52
CA ARG A 161 -9.74 -4.18 5.81
C ARG A 161 -8.84 -5.30 5.32
N PHE A 162 -7.66 -4.98 4.79
CA PHE A 162 -6.72 -5.98 4.30
C PHE A 162 -6.07 -6.76 5.45
N LEU A 163 -5.65 -6.07 6.51
CA LEU A 163 -5.12 -6.69 7.74
C LEU A 163 -6.14 -7.65 8.36
N SER A 164 -7.39 -7.23 8.52
CA SER A 164 -8.46 -8.07 9.07
C SER A 164 -8.69 -9.34 8.24
N LEU A 165 -8.59 -9.24 6.90
CA LEU A 165 -8.72 -10.41 6.03
C LEU A 165 -7.56 -11.40 6.22
N ILE A 166 -6.34 -10.90 6.42
CA ILE A 166 -5.18 -11.74 6.72
C ILE A 166 -5.35 -12.38 8.10
N GLU A 167 -5.65 -11.58 9.12
CA GLU A 167 -5.70 -12.03 10.51
C GLU A 167 -6.75 -13.10 10.74
N ALA A 168 -7.96 -12.92 10.18
CA ALA A 168 -9.04 -13.87 10.29
C ALA A 168 -8.77 -15.24 9.62
N ASN A 169 -7.71 -15.37 8.83
CA ASN A 169 -7.46 -16.57 8.02
C ASN A 169 -6.03 -17.13 8.12
N LEU A 170 -5.08 -16.32 8.59
CA LEU A 170 -3.66 -16.66 8.65
C LEU A 170 -3.03 -16.37 10.02
N ALA A 171 -3.70 -15.64 10.93
CA ALA A 171 -3.11 -15.25 12.22
C ALA A 171 -3.48 -16.16 13.41
N ASP A 172 -4.38 -17.14 13.24
CA ASP A 172 -4.60 -18.18 14.27
C ASP A 172 -3.55 -19.28 14.12
N GLY A 173 -2.34 -18.99 14.61
CA GLY A 173 -1.16 -19.84 14.39
C GLY A 173 0.09 -19.51 15.21
N GLN A 174 -0.09 -19.13 16.48
CA GLN A 174 0.84 -19.29 17.62
C GLN A 174 2.14 -18.44 17.77
N PRO A 175 2.57 -18.23 19.02
CA PRO A 175 3.85 -17.62 19.37
C PRO A 175 4.99 -18.62 19.17
N TRP A 176 5.86 -18.37 18.21
CA TRP A 176 7.20 -18.97 18.12
C TRP A 176 8.17 -17.93 17.53
#